data_AF-A0A2R6DCB2-F1
#
_entry.id   AF-A0A2R6DCB2-F1
#
_cell.length_a   1.000
_cell.length_b   1.000
_cell.length_c   1.000
_cell.angle_alpha   90.00
_cell.angle_beta   90.00
_cell.angle_gamma   90.00
#
_symmetry.space_group_name_H-M   'P 1'
#
loop_
_entity.id
_entity.type
_entity.pdbx_description
1 polymer ?
#
loop_
_entity_poly.entity_id
_entity_poly.type
_entity_poly.pdbx_seq_one_letter_code
_entity_poly.pdbx_strand_id
1 'polypeptide(L)'
;MAGRTGGVADSIDILASRGLLTDRTLIAHLIHGRRKDAERIADAGAHVLHCPSAITYFHEGDPAWPPMARLADRGANVALGLDDACWIDSWDSFERRSRD
;
A
#
# COMPACT_ATOMS: atom_id res chain seq x y z
N MET A 1 5.56 7.28 -0.44
CA MET A 1 5.94 7.40 -1.86
C MET A 1 6.89 6.24 -2.24
N ALA A 2 6.36 5.12 -2.74
CA ALA A 2 7.15 4.05 -3.34
C ALA A 2 7.03 4.18 -4.86
N GLY A 3 7.77 5.15 -5.42
CA GLY A 3 7.77 5.44 -6.86
C GLY A 3 8.65 4.45 -7.61
N ARG A 4 8.22 4.07 -8.82
CA ARG A 4 8.97 3.20 -9.72
C ARG A 4 10.14 3.98 -10.33
N THR A 5 11.35 3.48 -10.15
CA THR A 5 12.52 3.91 -10.93
C THR A 5 12.75 2.85 -12.02
N GLY A 6 12.51 3.21 -13.29
CA GLY A 6 12.72 2.30 -14.41
C GLY A 6 14.14 1.74 -14.41
N GLY A 7 14.28 0.43 -14.20
CA GLY A 7 15.57 -0.30 -14.25
C GLY A 7 16.30 -0.50 -12.92
N VAL A 8 15.79 0.03 -11.80
CA VAL A 8 16.38 -0.17 -10.45
C VAL A 8 15.52 -1.17 -9.67
N ALA A 9 16.12 -1.88 -8.71
CA ALA A 9 15.40 -2.75 -7.77
C ALA A 9 14.16 -2.03 -7.22
N ASP A 10 13.00 -2.68 -7.24
CA ASP A 10 11.79 -2.03 -6.75
C ASP A 10 11.82 -1.88 -5.22
N SER A 11 10.91 -1.10 -4.65
CA SER A 11 10.92 -0.81 -3.22
C SER A 11 10.82 -2.07 -2.36
N ILE A 12 10.15 -3.12 -2.83
CA ILE A 12 10.04 -4.39 -2.11
C ILE A 12 11.36 -5.18 -2.17
N ASP A 13 12.01 -5.21 -3.33
CA ASP A 13 13.33 -5.80 -3.52
C ASP A 13 14.38 -5.09 -2.63
N ILE A 14 14.30 -3.75 -2.52
CA ILE A 14 15.16 -2.97 -1.64
C ILE A 14 14.92 -3.37 -0.18
N LEU A 15 13.66 -3.39 0.29
CA LEU A 15 13.34 -3.79 1.66
C LEU A 15 13.83 -5.21 1.97
N ALA A 16 13.60 -6.16 1.05
CA ALA A 16 14.06 -7.54 1.20
C ALA A 16 15.59 -7.63 1.25
N SER A 17 16.31 -6.97 0.34
CA SER A 17 17.79 -6.99 0.29
C SER A 17 18.44 -6.37 1.53
N ARG A 18 17.71 -5.55 2.27
CA ARG A 18 18.17 -4.90 3.51
C ARG A 18 17.70 -5.62 4.78
N GLY A 19 16.99 -6.75 4.65
CA GLY A 19 16.40 -7.45 5.80
C GLY A 19 15.28 -6.66 6.49
N LEU A 20 14.67 -5.72 5.78
CA LEU A 20 13.59 -4.84 6.27
C LEU A 20 12.20 -5.27 5.79
N LEU A 21 12.09 -6.38 5.08
CA LEU A 21 10.82 -7.01 4.74
C LEU A 21 10.62 -8.19 5.69
N THR A 22 9.94 -7.94 6.81
CA THR A 22 9.66 -8.93 7.85
C THR A 22 8.23 -8.80 8.36
N ASP A 23 7.86 -9.66 9.30
CA ASP A 23 6.64 -9.60 10.11
C ASP A 23 6.43 -8.29 10.92
N ARG A 24 7.44 -7.42 10.98
CA ARG A 24 7.38 -6.11 11.62
C ARG A 24 7.21 -4.95 10.64
N THR A 25 7.13 -5.25 9.35
CA THR A 25 7.08 -4.24 8.29
C THR A 25 5.65 -3.89 7.94
N LEU A 26 5.32 -2.60 8.04
CA LEU A 26 4.03 -2.06 7.59
C LEU A 26 4.25 -1.27 6.29
N ILE A 27 3.64 -1.75 5.20
CA ILE A 27 3.77 -1.15 3.87
C ILE A 27 2.54 -0.30 3.59
N ALA A 28 2.72 1.02 3.58
CA ALA A 28 1.64 1.95 3.29
C ALA A 28 1.36 2.06 1.79
N HIS A 29 0.08 2.12 1.46
CA HIS A 29 -0.52 2.36 0.13
C HIS A 29 -0.34 1.25 -0.90
N LEU A 30 0.89 0.84 -1.22
CA LEU A 30 1.20 -0.18 -2.24
C LEU A 30 0.51 0.03 -3.62
N ILE A 31 0.32 1.29 -4.03
CA ILE A 31 -0.40 1.69 -5.26
C ILE A 31 0.20 1.06 -6.53
N HIS A 32 1.53 0.85 -6.55
CA HIS A 32 2.24 0.28 -7.69
C HIS A 32 2.70 -1.17 -7.46
N GLY A 33 2.14 -1.87 -6.47
CA GLY A 33 2.50 -3.25 -6.16
C GLY A 33 2.15 -4.20 -7.30
N ARG A 34 3.11 -5.03 -7.70
CA ARG A 34 2.91 -6.08 -8.70
C ARG A 34 2.32 -7.31 -8.04
N ARG A 35 1.74 -8.19 -8.84
CA ARG A 35 1.16 -9.44 -8.33
C ARG A 35 2.19 -10.34 -7.62
N LYS A 36 3.47 -10.31 -8.04
CA LYS A 36 4.57 -11.02 -7.38
C LYS A 36 5.01 -10.38 -6.06
N ASP A 37 4.73 -9.09 -5.88
CA ASP A 37 5.06 -8.38 -4.65
C ASP A 37 4.11 -8.80 -3.54
N ALA A 38 2.84 -9.09 -3.86
CA ALA A 38 1.90 -9.68 -2.91
C ALA A 38 2.39 -11.03 -2.35
N GLU A 39 3.03 -11.85 -3.19
CA GLU A 39 3.58 -13.16 -2.78
C GLU A 39 4.75 -12.96 -1.81
N ARG A 40 5.69 -12.08 -2.17
CA ARG A 40 6.85 -11.74 -1.33
C ARG A 40 6.45 -11.13 0.02
N ILE A 41 5.44 -10.26 0.03
CA ILE A 41 4.92 -9.63 1.23
C ILE A 41 4.32 -10.68 2.16
N ALA A 42 3.50 -11.58 1.62
CA ALA A 42 2.89 -12.68 2.36
C ALA A 42 3.96 -13.64 2.91
N ASP A 43 4.91 -14.07 2.09
CA ASP A 43 5.98 -14.98 2.48
C ASP A 43 6.86 -14.40 3.60
N ALA A 44 7.07 -13.09 3.59
CA ALA A 44 7.82 -12.39 4.63
C ALA A 44 7.02 -12.11 5.91
N GLY A 45 5.70 -12.39 5.93
CA GLY A 45 4.80 -12.06 7.01
C GLY A 45 4.49 -10.56 7.15
N ALA A 46 4.90 -9.74 6.18
CA ALA A 46 4.73 -8.29 6.23
C ALA A 46 3.25 -7.88 6.12
N HIS A 47 2.94 -6.66 6.58
CA HIS A 47 1.59 -6.12 6.64
C HIS A 47 1.40 -4.98 5.65
N VAL A 48 0.17 -4.79 5.18
CA VAL A 48 -0.18 -3.71 4.26
C VAL A 48 -1.20 -2.77 4.90
N LEU A 49 -0.92 -1.48 4.87
CA LEU A 49 -1.83 -0.42 5.28
C LEU A 49 -2.51 0.18 4.03
N HIS A 50 -3.79 -0.12 3.85
CA HIS A 50 -4.61 0.41 2.78
C HIS A 50 -5.24 1.75 3.21
N CYS A 51 -4.85 2.84 2.53
CA CYS A 51 -5.36 4.19 2.78
C CYS A 51 -6.24 4.68 1.63
N PRO A 52 -7.52 4.26 1.55
CA PRO A 52 -8.37 4.51 0.38
C PRO A 52 -8.59 6.01 0.11
N SER A 53 -8.81 6.81 1.15
CA SER A 53 -9.04 8.26 1.04
C SER A 53 -7.83 8.99 0.44
N ALA A 54 -6.61 8.63 0.86
CA ALA A 54 -5.38 9.17 0.28
C ALA A 54 -5.17 8.74 -1.18
N ILE A 55 -5.43 7.48 -1.51
CA ILE A 55 -5.32 6.98 -2.90
C ILE A 55 -6.24 7.78 -3.82
N THR A 56 -7.49 8.01 -3.42
CA THR A 56 -8.42 8.80 -4.23
C THR A 56 -8.06 10.27 -4.32
N TYR A 57 -7.47 10.86 -3.28
CA TYR A 57 -7.01 12.23 -3.31
C TYR A 57 -5.87 12.43 -4.32
N PHE A 58 -4.91 11.50 -4.39
CA PHE A 58 -3.73 11.64 -5.26
C PHE A 58 -3.92 11.11 -6.69
N HIS A 59 -4.96 10.31 -6.96
CA HIS A 59 -5.18 9.66 -8.24
C HIS A 59 -6.57 9.96 -8.83
N GLU A 60 -6.90 11.25 -8.99
CA GLU A 60 -8.13 11.68 -9.64
C GLU A 60 -8.31 10.98 -11.02
N GLY A 61 -9.50 10.43 -11.27
CA GLY A 61 -9.90 9.85 -12.55
C GLY A 61 -9.66 8.34 -12.72
N ASP A 62 -8.44 7.85 -12.50
CA ASP A 62 -8.08 6.43 -12.64
C ASP A 62 -7.17 5.97 -11.49
N PRO A 63 -7.74 5.70 -10.31
CA PRO A 63 -6.97 5.19 -9.18
C PRO A 63 -6.45 3.79 -9.49
N ALA A 64 -5.12 3.67 -9.57
CA ALA A 64 -4.44 2.39 -9.59
C ALA A 64 -4.61 1.71 -8.22
N TRP A 65 -5.65 0.88 -8.09
CA TRP A 65 -5.91 0.19 -6.84
C TRP A 65 -4.85 -0.88 -6.56
N PRO A 66 -4.29 -0.89 -5.34
CA PRO A 66 -3.40 -1.96 -4.91
C PRO A 66 -4.07 -3.34 -4.99
N PRO A 67 -3.33 -4.44 -5.15
CA PRO A 67 -3.88 -5.79 -5.31
C PRO A 67 -4.34 -6.41 -3.97
N MET A 68 -5.25 -5.74 -3.25
CA MET A 68 -5.67 -6.10 -1.88
C MET A 68 -6.29 -7.49 -1.78
N ALA A 69 -7.16 -7.87 -2.73
CA ALA A 69 -7.73 -9.22 -2.75
C ALA A 69 -6.65 -10.30 -2.86
N ARG A 70 -5.62 -10.07 -3.69
CA ARG A 70 -4.52 -11.02 -3.87
C ARG A 70 -3.65 -11.12 -2.62
N LEU A 71 -3.42 -10.01 -1.92
CA LEU A 71 -2.72 -10.00 -0.64
C LEU A 71 -3.48 -10.85 0.38
N ALA A 72 -4.79 -10.63 0.49
CA ALA A 72 -5.66 -11.39 1.40
C ALA A 72 -5.68 -12.89 1.04
N ASP A 73 -5.83 -13.24 -0.25
CA ASP A 73 -5.80 -14.64 -0.73
C ASP A 73 -4.48 -15.36 -0.42
N ARG A 74 -3.39 -14.61 -0.25
CA ARG A 74 -2.07 -15.14 0.13
C ARG A 74 -1.81 -15.11 1.63
N GLY A 75 -2.78 -14.68 2.44
CA GLY A 75 -2.67 -14.63 3.88
C GLY A 75 -1.88 -13.43 4.41
N ALA A 76 -1.57 -12.42 3.58
CA ALA A 76 -0.99 -11.19 4.07
C ALA A 76 -2.02 -10.41 4.90
N ASN A 77 -1.59 -9.82 6.01
CA ASN A 77 -2.44 -8.97 6.82
C ASN A 77 -2.66 -7.62 6.12
N VAL A 78 -3.92 -7.28 5.86
CA VAL A 78 -4.32 -6.01 5.26
C VAL A 78 -5.14 -5.23 6.29
N ALA A 79 -4.62 -4.07 6.71
CA ALA A 79 -5.26 -3.17 7.65
C ALA A 79 -5.64 -1.84 6.97
N LEU A 80 -6.58 -1.12 7.56
CA LEU A 80 -6.99 0.21 7.09
C LEU A 80 -6.11 1.30 7.71
N GLY A 81 -5.75 2.29 6.92
CA GLY A 81 -4.99 3.46 7.36
C GLY A 81 -5.65 4.76 6.90
N LEU A 82 -5.50 5.80 7.70
CA LEU A 82 -6.01 7.13 7.36
C LEU A 82 -5.07 7.87 6.39
N ASP A 83 -3.76 7.66 6.53
CA ASP A 83 -2.71 8.58 6.06
C ASP A 83 -2.76 9.92 6.82
N ASP A 84 -2.58 11.06 6.17
CA ASP A 84 -2.55 12.37 6.81
C ASP A 84 -3.84 13.15 6.55
N ALA A 85 -4.46 13.60 7.66
CA ALA A 85 -5.67 14.40 7.67
C ALA A 85 -5.55 15.71 6.89
N CYS A 86 -4.35 16.28 6.70
CA CYS A 86 -4.19 17.52 5.95
C CYS A 86 -4.53 17.38 4.45
N TRP A 87 -4.49 16.16 3.91
CA TRP A 87 -4.87 15.90 2.51
C TRP A 87 -6.36 15.55 2.38
N ILE A 88 -6.92 14.90 3.40
CA ILE A 88 -8.27 14.31 3.33
C ILE A 88 -9.30 15.06 4.17
N ASP A 89 -8.91 16.15 4.84
CA ASP A 89 -9.76 17.02 5.69
C ASP A 89 -10.62 16.25 6.72
N SER A 90 -10.18 15.05 7.12
CA SER A 90 -10.90 14.17 8.04
C SER A 90 -9.94 13.37 8.93
N TRP A 91 -10.39 13.10 10.15
CA TRP A 91 -9.74 12.20 11.11
C TRP A 91 -10.48 10.86 11.26
N ASP A 92 -11.55 10.67 10.50
CA ASP A 92 -12.36 9.46 10.55
C ASP A 92 -11.90 8.45 9.49
N SER A 93 -11.36 7.32 9.94
CA SER A 93 -10.93 6.21 9.08
C SER A 93 -12.08 5.52 8.34
N PHE A 94 -13.33 5.73 8.77
CA PHE A 94 -14.53 5.22 8.10
C PHE A 94 -15.09 6.22 7.08
N GLU A 95 -14.68 7.49 7.16
CA GLU A 95 -15.07 8.48 6.19
C GLU A 95 -14.27 8.32 4.91
N ARG A 96 -14.99 8.07 3.82
CA ARG A 96 -14.47 8.22 2.47
C ARG A 96 -14.82 9.63 2.01
N ARG A 97 -13.82 10.50 1.89
CA ARG A 97 -14.00 11.80 1.24
C ARG A 97 -14.34 11.61 -0.24
N SER A 98 -15.55 12.01 -0.64
CA SER A 98 -15.86 12.40 -2.02
C SER A 98 -15.65 13.91 -2.15
N ARG A 99 -14.88 14.35 -3.14
CA ARG A 99 -14.91 15.76 -3.55
C ARG A 99 -16.04 15.91 -4.55
N ASP A 100 -17.02 16.76 -4.22
CA ASP A 100 -18.05 17.26 -5.15
C ASP A 100 -17.45 18.26 -6.14
#